data_AF-A0A1Z4NJM7-F1
#
_entry.id   AF-A0A1Z4NJM7-F1
#
_cell.length_a   1.000
_cell.length_b   1.000
_cell.length_c   1.000
_cell.angle_alpha   90.00
_cell.angle_beta   90.00
_cell.angle_gamma   90.00
#
_symmetry.space_group_name_H-M   'P 1'
#
loop_
_entity.id
_entity.type
_entity.pdbx_description
1 polymer ?
#
loop_
_entity_poly.entity_id
_entity_poly.type
_entity_poly.pdbx_seq_one_letter_code
_entity_poly.pdbx_strand_id
1 'polypeptide(L)'
;MREFVRAIATSNAYQERFVNAYPQPKVIELMFRHLLGRKPSTQAEIHHYGEILRQQGFVQAVNTIIDSSEYEQFFGNEVVPYQRTPILATNYLGSIKTE
;
A
#
# COMPACT_ATOMS: atom_id res chain seq x y z
N MET A 1 -6.59 9.81 13.12
CA MET A 1 -6.03 9.95 11.76
C MET A 1 -6.32 8.73 10.89
N ARG A 2 -6.09 7.50 11.38
CA ARG A 2 -6.36 6.25 10.63
C ARG A 2 -7.74 6.20 9.97
N GLU A 3 -8.81 6.47 10.73
CA GLU A 3 -10.18 6.45 10.20
C GLU A 3 -10.47 7.56 9.18
N PHE A 4 -9.76 8.68 9.25
CA PHE A 4 -9.83 9.73 8.25
C PHE A 4 -9.21 9.27 6.93
N VAL A 5 -8.04 8.62 6.99
CA VAL A 5 -7.40 8.00 5.83
C VAL A 5 -8.30 6.92 5.22
N ARG A 6 -8.92 6.08 6.07
CA ARG A 6 -9.90 5.06 5.65
C ARG A 6 -11.04 5.71 4.87
N ALA A 7 -11.68 6.74 5.44
CA ALA A 7 -12.80 7.43 4.81
C ALA A 7 -12.44 8.05 3.44
N ILE A 8 -11.24 8.62 3.31
CA ILE A 8 -10.75 9.15 2.02
C ILE A 8 -10.53 8.02 1.01
N ALA A 9 -9.83 6.97 1.41
CA ALA A 9 -9.50 5.85 0.53
C ALA A 9 -10.74 5.08 0.05
N THR A 10 -11.80 5.03 0.87
CA THR A 10 -13.08 4.41 0.48
C THR A 10 -14.03 5.35 -0.25
N SER A 11 -13.72 6.65 -0.34
CA SER A 11 -14.59 7.64 -0.99
C SER A 11 -14.80 7.37 -2.47
N ASN A 12 -15.97 7.77 -3.00
CA ASN A 12 -16.29 7.65 -4.42
C ASN A 12 -15.27 8.39 -5.30
N ALA A 13 -14.83 9.58 -4.87
CA ALA A 13 -13.83 10.37 -5.60
C ALA A 13 -12.48 9.65 -5.72
N TYR A 14 -12.06 8.90 -4.70
CA TYR A 14 -10.85 8.08 -4.77
C TYR A 14 -11.05 6.90 -5.72
N GLN A 15 -12.20 6.21 -5.64
CA GLN A 15 -12.49 5.06 -6.48
C GLN A 15 -12.59 5.43 -7.96
N GLU A 16 -13.26 6.52 -8.32
CA GLU A 16 -13.33 6.99 -9.70
C GLU A 16 -11.96 7.30 -10.28
N ARG A 17 -11.08 7.93 -9.49
CA ARG A 17 -9.75 8.33 -9.95
C ARG A 17 -8.76 7.18 -10.06
N PHE A 18 -8.79 6.23 -9.12
CA PHE A 18 -7.71 5.25 -8.98
C PHE A 18 -8.15 3.79 -9.12
N VAL A 19 -9.44 3.50 -9.04
CA VAL A 19 -9.97 2.13 -9.16
C VAL A 19 -10.58 1.94 -10.55
N ASN A 20 -11.51 2.81 -10.96
CA ASN A 20 -12.22 2.67 -12.23
C ASN A 20 -11.36 2.99 -13.46
N ALA A 21 -10.32 3.81 -13.27
CA ALA A 21 -9.44 4.25 -14.35
C ALA A 21 -8.32 3.25 -14.69
N TYR A 22 -8.09 2.22 -13.87
CA TYR A 22 -6.90 1.37 -13.96
C TYR A 22 -7.21 -0.13 -13.82
N PRO A 23 -6.39 -1.01 -14.44
CA PRO A 23 -6.53 -2.45 -14.25
C PRO A 23 -6.13 -2.89 -12.84
N GLN A 24 -6.69 -4.01 -12.37
CA GLN A 24 -6.57 -4.49 -10.99
C GLN A 24 -5.13 -4.51 -10.41
N PRO A 25 -4.08 -5.00 -11.10
CA PRO A 25 -2.73 -4.98 -10.56
C PRO A 25 -2.22 -3.55 -10.30
N LYS A 26 -2.63 -2.60 -11.14
CA LYS A 26 -2.25 -1.20 -11.01
C LYS A 26 -2.98 -0.54 -9.84
N VAL A 27 -4.25 -0.89 -9.63
CA VAL A 27 -5.04 -0.46 -8.46
C VAL A 27 -4.35 -0.91 -7.17
N ILE A 28 -3.90 -2.16 -7.10
CA ILE A 28 -3.16 -2.70 -5.95
C ILE A 28 -1.85 -1.91 -5.72
N GLU A 29 -1.07 -1.66 -6.78
CA GLU A 29 0.17 -0.88 -6.68
C GLU A 29 -0.08 0.56 -6.17
N LEU A 30 -1.16 1.21 -6.62
CA LEU A 30 -1.54 2.55 -6.16
C LEU A 30 -2.00 2.53 -4.71
N MET A 31 -2.83 1.56 -4.35
CA MET A 31 -3.34 1.38 -2.99
C MET A 31 -2.20 1.19 -1.99
N PHE A 32 -1.22 0.33 -2.30
CA PHE A 32 -0.01 0.15 -1.48
C PHE A 32 0.79 1.45 -1.34
N ARG A 33 0.95 2.21 -2.41
CA ARG A 33 1.68 3.47 -2.36
C ARG A 33 1.00 4.51 -1.51
N HIS A 34 -0.32 4.65 -1.63
CA HIS A 34 -1.07 5.67 -0.89
C HIS A 34 -1.24 5.31 0.59
N LEU A 35 -1.42 4.03 0.92
CA LEU A 35 -1.74 3.59 2.29
C LEU A 35 -0.53 3.11 3.08
N LEU A 36 0.41 2.41 2.44
CA LEU A 36 1.61 1.85 3.09
C LEU A 36 2.88 2.63 2.76
N GLY A 37 2.81 3.61 1.87
CA GLY A 37 3.97 4.40 1.47
C GLY A 37 5.01 3.63 0.64
N ARG A 38 4.72 2.39 0.21
CA ARG A 38 5.65 1.53 -0.53
C ARG A 38 4.96 0.87 -1.73
N LYS A 39 5.74 0.25 -2.60
CA LYS A 39 5.20 -0.66 -3.62
C LYS A 39 5.05 -2.07 -3.01
N PRO A 40 4.18 -2.92 -3.57
CA PRO A 40 4.18 -4.34 -3.26
C PRO A 40 5.59 -4.91 -3.45
N SER A 41 6.08 -5.65 -2.46
CA SER A 41 7.43 -6.20 -2.42
C SER A 41 7.50 -7.58 -3.06
N THR A 42 6.39 -8.33 -3.06
CA THR A 42 6.34 -9.69 -3.62
C THR A 42 5.11 -9.90 -4.51
N GLN A 43 5.22 -10.86 -5.44
CA GLN A 43 4.08 -11.28 -6.26
C GLN A 43 2.96 -11.92 -5.42
N ALA A 44 3.30 -12.53 -4.29
CA ALA A 44 2.35 -13.11 -3.36
C ALA A 44 1.42 -12.05 -2.75
N GLU A 45 1.94 -10.86 -2.40
CA GLU A 45 1.11 -9.73 -1.95
C GLU A 45 0.13 -9.31 -3.04
N ILE A 46 0.60 -9.15 -4.28
CA ILE A 46 -0.25 -8.76 -5.42
C ILE A 46 -1.37 -9.79 -5.62
N HIS A 47 -1.05 -11.08 -5.56
CA HIS A 47 -2.04 -12.14 -5.69
C HIS A 47 -3.04 -12.12 -4.52
N HIS A 48 -2.57 -12.01 -3.28
CA HIS A 48 -3.41 -12.00 -2.08
C HIS A 48 -4.43 -10.85 -2.10
N TYR A 49 -3.99 -9.62 -2.35
CA TYR A 49 -4.89 -8.47 -2.45
C TYR A 49 -5.74 -8.51 -3.72
N GLY A 50 -5.26 -9.15 -4.79
CA GLY A 50 -6.05 -9.44 -5.99
C GLY A 50 -7.25 -10.34 -5.70
N GLU A 51 -7.06 -11.38 -4.89
CA GLU A 51 -8.15 -12.27 -4.47
C GLU A 51 -9.15 -11.55 -3.58
N ILE A 52 -8.69 -10.76 -2.60
CA ILE A 52 -9.59 -9.95 -1.76
C ILE A 52 -10.42 -8.99 -2.61
N LEU A 53 -9.81 -8.32 -3.58
CA LEU A 53 -10.52 -7.42 -4.49
C LEU A 53 -11.60 -8.14 -5.30
N ARG A 54 -11.32 -9.35 -5.79
CA ARG A 54 -12.29 -10.15 -6.56
C ARG A 54 -13.43 -10.69 -5.70
N GLN A 55 -13.13 -11.11 -4.47
CA GLN A 55 -14.08 -11.81 -3.61
C GLN A 55 -14.90 -10.87 -2.71
N GLN A 56 -14.26 -9.81 -2.20
CA GLN A 56 -14.81 -8.95 -1.15
C GLN A 56 -14.90 -7.47 -1.56
N GLY A 57 -14.30 -7.11 -2.70
CA GLY A 57 -14.36 -5.75 -3.26
C GLY A 57 -13.28 -4.80 -2.74
N PHE A 58 -13.28 -3.58 -3.30
CA PHE A 58 -12.24 -2.57 -3.07
C PHE A 58 -12.18 -2.05 -1.63
N VAL A 59 -13.35 -1.75 -1.05
CA VAL A 59 -13.44 -1.23 0.32
C VAL A 59 -12.80 -2.20 1.32
N GLN A 60 -13.02 -3.50 1.13
CA GLN A 60 -12.48 -4.50 2.04
C GLN A 60 -10.97 -4.70 1.87
N ALA A 61 -10.43 -4.52 0.65
CA ALA A 61 -8.99 -4.48 0.43
C ALA A 61 -8.33 -3.30 1.15
N VAL A 62 -8.96 -2.12 1.13
CA VAL A 62 -8.50 -0.94 1.88
C VAL A 62 -8.52 -1.19 3.39
N ASN A 63 -9.61 -1.74 3.92
CA ASN A 63 -9.71 -2.09 5.34
C ASN A 63 -8.60 -3.05 5.75
N THR A 64 -8.37 -4.10 4.95
CA THR A 64 -7.33 -5.10 5.22
C THR A 64 -5.93 -4.47 5.33
N ILE A 65 -5.62 -3.46 4.50
CA ILE A 65 -4.34 -2.75 4.58
C ILE A 65 -4.26 -1.87 5.82
N ILE A 66 -5.31 -1.08 6.10
CA ILE A 66 -5.32 -0.12 7.21
C ILE A 66 -5.31 -0.85 8.57
N ASP A 67 -5.96 -2.01 8.64
CA ASP A 67 -6.01 -2.86 9.84
C ASP A 67 -4.79 -3.80 9.95
N SER A 68 -3.83 -3.72 9.03
CA SER A 68 -2.61 -4.52 9.08
C SER A 68 -1.66 -4.05 10.18
N SER A 69 -0.89 -5.00 10.74
CA SER A 69 0.14 -4.69 11.73
C SER A 69 1.24 -3.76 11.18
N GLU A 70 1.49 -3.80 9.87
CA GLU A 70 2.44 -2.90 9.22
C GLU A 70 1.94 -1.45 9.28
N TYR A 71 0.66 -1.20 8.95
CA TYR A 71 0.11 0.14 9.04
C TYR A 71 0.18 0.68 10.47
N GLU A 72 -0.20 -0.15 11.45
CA GLU A 72 -0.13 0.21 12.87
C GLU A 72 1.30 0.53 13.32
N GLN A 73 2.29 -0.27 12.92
CA GLN A 73 3.69 -0.08 13.32
C GLN A 73 4.29 1.22 12.76
N PHE A 74 3.93 1.63 11.55
CA PHE A 74 4.54 2.80 10.89
C PHE A 74 3.76 4.09 11.08
N PHE A 75 2.42 4.02 11.12
CA PHE A 75 1.56 5.21 11.17
C PHE A 75 0.66 5.25 12.41
N GLY A 76 0.29 4.09 12.95
CA GLY A 76 -0.64 3.98 14.07
C GLY A 76 -1.95 4.71 13.80
N ASN A 77 -2.48 5.37 14.83
CA ASN A 77 -3.76 6.08 14.74
C ASN A 77 -3.64 7.56 14.41
N GLU A 78 -2.46 8.16 14.54
CA GLU A 78 -2.29 9.62 14.56
C GLU A 78 -1.48 10.17 13.38
N VAL A 79 -0.71 9.32 12.69
CA VAL A 79 0.16 9.75 11.60
C VAL A 79 -0.50 9.54 10.24
N VAL A 80 -0.29 10.48 9.34
CA VAL A 80 -0.71 10.37 7.93
C VAL A 80 0.32 9.53 7.17
N PRO A 81 -0.10 8.60 6.29
CA PRO A 81 0.82 7.84 5.47
C PRO A 81 1.76 8.73 4.66
N TYR A 82 3.04 8.39 4.68
CA TYR A 82 4.10 9.05 3.94
C TYR A 82 4.89 8.02 3.14
N GLN A 83 5.59 8.48 2.09
CA GLN A 83 6.41 7.60 1.28
C GLN A 83 7.54 7.00 2.12
N ARG A 84 7.57 5.67 2.21
CA ARG A 84 8.58 4.89 2.92
C ARG A 84 9.64 4.43 1.94
N THR A 85 10.87 4.89 2.14
CA THR A 85 12.02 4.40 1.39
C THR A 85 12.54 3.16 2.11
N PRO A 86 12.57 1.97 1.47
CA PRO A 86 13.17 0.81 2.10
C PRO A 86 14.65 1.09 2.35
N ILE A 87 15.09 0.93 3.60
CA ILE A 87 16.48 1.11 4.06
C ILE A 87 17.49 0.15 3.42
N LEU A 88 17.06 -0.69 2.45
CA LEU A 88 17.90 -1.63 1.72
C LEU A 88 18.70 -1.00 0.56
N ALA A 89 18.68 0.32 0.40
CA ALA A 89 19.56 1.03 -0.53
C ALA A 89 20.83 1.62 0.12
N THR A 90 21.13 1.31 1.39
CA THR A 90 22.38 1.79 2.02
C THR A 90 23.54 0.79 1.98
N ASN A 91 23.31 -0.49 1.64
CA ASN A 91 24.38 -1.50 1.58
C ASN A 91 24.91 -1.82 0.17
N TYR A 92 24.34 -1.24 -0.90
CA TYR A 92 24.86 -1.44 -2.26
C TYR A 92 26.02 -0.49 -2.63
N LEU A 93 26.27 0.56 -1.85
CA LEU A 93 27.39 1.49 -2.06
C LEU A 93 28.68 1.07 -1.33
N GLY A 94 28.66 -0.02 -0.56
CA GLY A 94 29.81 -0.53 0.20
C GLY A 94 30.53 -1.74 -0.40
N SER A 95 30.09 -2.25 -1.55
CA SER A 95 30.72 -3.41 -2.21
C SER A 95 31.57 -2.98 -3.41
N ILE A 96 32.43 -1.98 -3.22
CA ILE A 96 33.55 -1.74 -4.12
C ILE A 96 34.80 -1.56 -3.27
N LYS A 97 35.54 -2.66 -3.07
CA LYS A 97 36.86 -2.87 -3.68
C LYS A 97 37.59 -4.09 -3.07
N THR A 98 38.47 -4.64 -3.91
CA THR A 98 39.66 -5.47 -3.64
C THR A 98 39.38 -6.93 -3.26
N GLU A 99 39.90 -7.97 -3.92
CA GLU A 99 41.04 -8.13 -4.85
C GLU A 99 40.71 -9.16 -5.95
#